data_AF-M1BQS0-F1
#
_entry.id   AF-M1BQS0-F1
#
_cell.length_a   1.000
_cell.length_b   1.000
_cell.length_c   1.000
_cell.angle_alpha   90.00
_cell.angle_beta   90.00
_cell.angle_gamma   90.00
#
_symmetry.space_group_name_H-M   'P 1'
#
loop_
_entity.id
_entity.type
_entity.pdbx_description
1 polymer ?
#
loop_
_entity_poly.entity_id
_entity_poly.type
_entity_poly.pdbx_seq_one_letter_code
_entity_poly.pdbx_strand_id
1 'polypeptide(L)' 'MKSLLRVYMDPSKSVHEKEFLLKDLKVEGMVSDDRRLGEICSKRVYRILMAQSGSSKTDDIECGADFFSQHSAE' A
#
# COMPACT_ATOMS: atom_id res chain seq x y z
N MET A 1 -4.83 0.22 -13.42
CA MET A 1 -4.57 -1.04 -12.69
C MET A 1 -3.60 -2.01 -13.41
N LYS A 2 -3.76 -2.29 -14.71
CA LYS A 2 -2.87 -3.21 -15.47
C LYS A 2 -1.37 -2.90 -15.37
N SER A 3 -0.96 -1.63 -15.33
CA SER A 3 0.44 -1.22 -15.26
C SER A 3 1.13 -1.64 -13.94
N LEU A 4 0.48 -1.43 -12.79
CA LEU A 4 1.02 -1.80 -11.48
C LEU A 4 1.18 -3.33 -11.35
N LEU A 5 0.16 -4.09 -11.75
CA LEU A 5 0.21 -5.55 -11.70
C LEU A 5 1.33 -6.13 -12.56
N ARG A 6 1.64 -5.55 -13.73
CA ARG A 6 2.79 -5.98 -14.55
C ARG A 6 4.10 -5.88 -13.79
N VAL A 7 4.30 -4.81 -13.02
CA VAL A 7 5.51 -4.63 -12.22
C VAL A 7 5.55 -5.62 -11.04
N TYR A 8 4.41 -5.87 -10.38
CA TYR A 8 4.33 -6.85 -9.30
C TYR A 8 4.49 -8.30 -9.77
N MET A 9 4.08 -8.61 -10.99
CA MET A 9 4.23 -9.95 -11.59
C MET A 9 5.60 -10.17 -12.24
N ASP A 10 6.46 -9.16 -12.31
CA ASP A 10 7.80 -9.28 -12.88
C ASP A 10 8.68 -10.22 -12.04
N PRO A 11 9.10 -11.39 -12.55
CA PRO A 11 9.90 -12.34 -11.77
C PRO A 11 11.33 -11.86 -11.52
N SER A 12 11.81 -10.85 -12.25
CA SER A 12 13.15 -10.27 -12.05
C SER A 12 13.24 -9.38 -10.81
N LYS A 13 12.11 -8.92 -10.28
CA LYS A 13 12.03 -8.10 -9.07
C LYS A 13 11.82 -8.96 -7.84
N SER A 14 12.58 -8.66 -6.79
CA SER A 14 12.40 -9.30 -5.50
C SER A 14 11.06 -8.92 -4.85
N VAL A 15 10.59 -9.74 -3.91
CA VAL A 15 9.40 -9.43 -3.10
C VAL A 15 9.58 -8.12 -2.35
N HIS A 16 10.78 -7.85 -1.84
CA HIS A 16 11.10 -6.62 -1.11
C HIS A 16 10.93 -5.38 -2.01
N GLU A 17 11.49 -5.39 -3.22
CA GLU A 17 11.32 -4.25 -4.14
C GLU A 17 9.84 -3.99 -4.48
N LYS A 18 9.04 -5.05 -4.60
CA LYS A 18 7.61 -4.93 -4.91
C LYS A 18 6.81 -4.40 -3.71
N GLU A 19 7.11 -4.88 -2.50
CA GLU A 19 6.50 -4.42 -1.26
C GLU A 19 6.72 -2.92 -1.02
N PHE A 20 7.86 -2.37 -1.42
CA PHE A 20 8.23 -0.98 -1.18
C PHE A 20 8.06 -0.07 -2.41
N LEU A 21 7.56 -0.60 -3.53
CA LEU A 21 7.42 0.11 -4.80
C LEU A 21 6.68 1.44 -4.69
N LEU A 22 5.67 1.50 -3.81
CA LEU A 22 4.76 2.63 -3.69
C LEU A 22 5.09 3.54 -2.51
N LYS A 23 6.14 3.26 -1.71
CA LYS A 23 6.40 3.99 -0.46
C LYS A 23 6.54 5.50 -0.65
N ASP A 24 7.05 5.91 -1.81
CA ASP A 24 7.32 7.31 -2.15
C ASP A 24 6.22 7.95 -3.01
N LEU A 25 5.11 7.24 -3.26
CA LEU A 25 3.98 7.77 -4.01
C LEU A 25 3.38 8.96 -3.24
N LYS A 26 3.31 10.12 -3.90
CA LYS A 26 2.66 11.31 -3.34
C LYS A 26 1.14 11.08 -3.22
N VAL A 27 0.57 11.50 -2.10
CA VAL A 27 -0.86 11.43 -1.85
C VAL A 27 -1.45 12.83 -2.01
N GLU A 28 -2.10 13.05 -3.14
CA GLU A 28 -2.76 14.33 -3.45
C GLU A 28 -4.05 14.50 -2.63
N GLY A 29 -4.43 15.75 -2.33
CA GLY A 29 -5.69 16.09 -1.67
C GLY A 29 -5.72 15.99 -0.15
N MET A 30 -4.57 15.78 0.49
CA MET A 30 -4.41 15.89 1.95
C MET A 30 -3.89 17.28 2.31
N VAL A 31 -4.24 17.78 3.51
CA VAL A 31 -3.87 19.12 4.01
C VAL A 31 -2.34 19.36 4.08
N SER A 32 -1.52 18.32 3.92
CA SER A 32 -0.06 18.40 3.80
C SER A 32 0.38 17.87 2.44
N ASP A 33 0.86 18.78 1.58
CA ASP A 33 1.21 18.57 0.16
C ASP A 33 2.41 17.62 -0.06
N ASP A 34 3.15 17.28 1.02
CA ASP A 34 4.32 16.42 0.99
C ASP A 34 4.07 14.99 1.51
N ARG A 35 2.81 14.63 1.79
CA ARG A 35 2.51 13.31 2.33
C ARG A 35 2.78 12.21 1.30
N ARG A 36 3.67 11.28 1.67
CA ARG A 36 3.96 10.06 0.91
C ARG A 36 3.15 8.88 1.47
N LEU A 37 2.86 7.89 0.63
CA LEU A 37 2.12 6.70 1.00
C LEU A 37 2.78 5.92 2.15
N GLY A 38 4.11 5.87 2.17
CA GLY A 38 4.91 5.20 3.19
C GLY A 38 5.00 3.69 3.01
N GLU A 39 5.94 3.09 3.75
CA GLU A 39 6.30 1.67 3.61
C GLU A 39 5.16 0.72 4.01
N ILE A 40 4.42 1.08 5.06
CA ILE A 40 3.33 0.26 5.61
C ILE A 40 2.22 0.08 4.56
N CYS A 41 1.74 1.19 4.01
CA CYS A 41 0.67 1.17 3.01
C CYS A 41 1.15 0.54 1.69
N SER A 42 2.39 0.80 1.27
CA SER A 42 2.99 0.15 0.10
C SER A 42 3.01 -1.38 0.22
N LYS A 43 3.45 -1.90 1.38
CA LYS A 43 3.48 -3.34 1.67
C LYS A 43 2.09 -3.96 1.61
N ARG A 44 1.10 -3.30 2.22
CA ARG A 44 -0.29 -3.78 2.24
C ARG A 44 -0.87 -3.90 0.85
N VAL A 45 -0.70 -2.88 0.01
CA VAL A 45 -1.19 -2.90 -1.38
C VAL A 45 -0.59 -4.08 -2.15
N TYR A 46 0.72 -4.30 -2.03
CA TYR A 46 1.37 -5.45 -2.66
C TYR A 46 0.77 -6.79 -2.19
N ARG A 47 0.66 -7.00 -0.88
CA ARG A 47 0.17 -8.28 -0.32
C ARG A 47 -1.27 -8.56 -0.71
N ILE A 48 -2.14 -7.55 -0.73
CA ILE A 48 -3.55 -7.69 -1.14
C ILE A 48 -3.61 -8.06 -2.62
N LEU A 49 -2.91 -7.34 -3.48
CA LEU A 49 -2.99 -7.54 -4.93
C LEU A 49 -2.34 -8.85 -5.38
N MET A 50 -1.38 -9.37 -4.61
CA MET A 50 -0.67 -10.61 -4.93
C MET A 50 -1.13 -11.81 -4.09
N ALA A 51 -2.18 -11.66 -3.28
CA ALA A 51 -2.72 -12.75 -2.47
C ALA A 51 -3.26 -13.88 -3.37
N GLN A 52 -2.91 -15.13 -3.04
CA GLN A 52 -3.41 -16.32 -3.74
C GLN A 52 -4.77 -16.80 -3.21
N SER A 53 -5.14 -16.37 -2.01
CA SER A 53 -6.41 -16.66 -1.37
C SER A 53 -7.05 -15.37 -0.86
N GLY A 54 -8.35 -15.20 -1.11
CA GLY A 54 -9.09 -14.01 -0.69
C GLY A 54 -9.32 -13.91 0.83
N SER A 55 -8.91 -14.91 1.60
CA SER A 55 -8.98 -14.93 3.07
C SER A 55 -7.70 -14.43 3.74
N SER A 56 -6.75 -13.89 2.99
CA SER A 56 -5.50 -13.36 3.53
C SER A 56 -5.80 -12.21 4.49
N LYS A 57 -5.65 -12.44 5.80
CA LYS A 57 -5.78 -11.40 6.82
C LYS A 57 -4.63 -10.40 6.66
N THR A 58 -4.97 -9.14 6.47
CA THR A 58 -4.00 -8.03 6.44
C THR A 58 -3.80 -7.39 7.82
N ASP A 59 -4.53 -7.87 8.82
CA ASP A 59 -4.62 -7.31 10.17
C ASP A 59 -3.42 -7.63 11.06
N ASP A 60 -2.59 -8.62 10.72
CA ASP A 60 -1.34 -8.94 11.44
C ASP A 60 -0.21 -7.90 11.19
N ILE A 61 -0.53 -6.77 10.55
CA ILE A 61 0.33 -5.59 10.48
C ILE A 61 -0.27 -4.58 11.46
N GLU A 62 0.16 -4.69 12.72
CA GLU A 62 -0.21 -3.80 13.83
C GLU A 62 -0.40 -2.36 13.34
N CYS A 63 -1.62 -1.85 13.54
CA CYS A 63 -2.07 -0.51 13.22
C CYS A 63 -2.23 -0.21 11.71
N GLY A 64 -3.40 -0.51 11.16
CA GLY A 64 -3.88 0.34 10.05
C GLY A 64 -5.13 -0.09 9.33
N ALA A 65 -6.20 -0.10 10.10
CA ALA A 65 -7.43 0.57 9.68
C ALA A 65 -7.48 2.03 10.21
N ASP A 66 -6.68 2.40 11.22
CA ASP A 66 -6.85 3.68 11.95
C ASP A 66 -6.22 4.91 11.27
N PHE A 67 -5.46 4.76 10.19
CA PHE A 67 -4.73 5.87 9.55
C PHE A 67 -5.43 6.52 8.36
N PHE A 68 -6.60 6.02 7.97
CA PHE A 68 -7.58 6.83 7.25
C PHE A 68 -8.32 7.66 8.29
N SER A 69 -7.63 8.64 8.87
CA SER A 69 -8.20 9.54 9.87
C SER A 69 -9.56 10.02 9.39
N GLN A 70 -10.63 9.58 10.07
CA GLN A 70 -11.90 10.26 10.07
C GLN A 70 -11.62 11.67 10.59
N HIS A 71 -11.50 12.63 9.68
CA HIS A 71 -11.83 14.01 10.01
C HIS A 71 -13.35 14.12 9.84
N SER A 72 -14.09 13.52 10.77
CA SER A 72 -15.42 14.03 11.06
C SER A 72 -15.17 15.30 11.86
N ALA A 73 -15.43 16.43 11.23
CA ALA A 73 -15.46 17.71 11.91
C ALA A 73 -16.55 17.65 13.00
N GLU A 74 -16.17 17.97 14.23
CA GLU A 74 -16.97 18.66 15.26
C GLU A 74 -16.01 19.36 16.24
#